data_AF-A0A7W1CUC1-F1
#
_entry.id   AF-A0A7W1CUC1-F1
#
_cell.length_a   1.000
_cell.length_b   1.000
_cell.length_c   1.000
_cell.angle_alpha   90.00
_cell.angle_beta   90.00
_cell.angle_gamma   90.00
#
_symmetry.space_group_name_H-M   'P 1'
#
loop_
_entity.id
_entity.type
_entity.pdbx_description
1 polymer ?
#
loop_
_entity_poly.entity_id
_entity_poly.type
_entity_poly.pdbx_seq_one_letter_code
_entity_poly.pdbx_strand_id
1 'polypeptide(L)' 'LYVEDADAFFARAVQAGAKATMPLEDAFWGDRYGKVEDPFGHQWSIATHLRDVTPEEMEKGMAEMCS' A
#
# COMPACT_ATOMS: atom_id res chain seq x y z
N LEU A 1 -6.95 2.90 -4.62
CA LEU A 1 -6.82 4.36 -4.76
C LEU A 1 -5.37 4.66 -5.01
N TYR A 2 -5.05 5.23 -6.17
CA TYR A 2 -3.75 5.83 -6.39
C TYR A 2 -3.84 7.31 -6.02
N VAL A 3 -2.91 7.75 -5.18
CA VAL A 3 -2.84 9.13 -4.69
C VAL A 3 -1.41 9.63 -4.83
N GLU A 4 -1.25 10.95 -4.84
CA GLU A 4 0.08 11.56 -4.93
C GLU A 4 0.92 11.33 -3.66
N ASP A 5 0.26 11.28 -2.49
CA ASP A 5 0.91 11.04 -1.20
C ASP A 5 0.10 10.00 -0.39
N ALA A 6 0.56 8.75 -0.44
CA ALA A 6 -0.05 7.64 0.27
C ALA A 6 0.08 7.78 1.79
N ASP A 7 1.20 8.31 2.29
CA ASP A 7 1.42 8.49 3.73
C ASP A 7 0.43 9.50 4.31
N ALA A 8 0.27 10.66 3.67
CA ALA A 8 -0.68 11.68 4.10
C ALA A 8 -2.14 11.18 4.02
N PHE A 9 -2.51 10.49 2.93
CA PHE A 9 -3.86 9.96 2.78
C PHE A 9 -4.16 8.86 3.81
N PHE A 10 -3.22 7.93 4.02
CA PHE A 10 -3.37 6.84 4.98
C PHE A 10 -3.48 7.37 6.41
N ALA A 11 -2.63 8.31 6.80
CA ALA A 11 -2.70 8.95 8.12
C ALA A 11 -4.05 9.65 8.33
N ARG A 12 -4.55 10.36 7.32
CA ARG A 12 -5.88 11.00 7.38
C ARG A 12 -7.00 9.97 7.50
N ALA A 13 -6.94 8.87 6.76
CA ALA A 13 -7.95 7.81 6.84
C ALA A 13 -7.99 7.20 8.25
N VAL A 14 -6.83 6.90 8.83
CA VAL A 14 -6.73 6.36 10.19
C VAL A 14 -7.24 7.36 11.23
N GLN A 15 -6.87 8.65 11.11
CA GLN A 15 -7.40 9.70 11.99
C GLN A 15 -8.93 9.86 11.89
N ALA A 16 -9.51 9.59 10.72
CA ALA A 16 -10.95 9.61 10.48
C ALA A 16 -11.68 8.34 11.00
N GLY A 17 -10.96 7.41 11.62
CA GLY A 17 -11.52 6.19 12.22
C GLY A 17 -11.37 4.94 11.37
N ALA A 18 -10.69 5.01 10.22
CA ALA A 18 -10.35 3.79 9.48
C ALA A 18 -9.30 2.96 10.23
N LYS A 19 -9.41 1.64 10.15
CA LYS A 19 -8.46 0.70 10.71
C LYS A 19 -7.44 0.29 9.66
N ALA A 20 -6.15 0.38 9.98
CA ALA A 20 -5.10 -0.23 9.15
C ALA A 20 -5.23 -1.76 9.16
N THR A 21 -5.55 -2.35 8.00
CA THR A 21 -5.59 -3.81 7.82
C THR A 21 -4.30 -4.34 7.21
N MET A 22 -3.59 -3.48 6.50
CA MET A 22 -2.21 -3.69 6.08
C MET A 22 -1.47 -2.34 6.25
N PRO A 23 -0.37 -2.29 7.02
CA PRO A 23 0.39 -1.07 7.21
C PRO A 23 0.91 -0.54 5.86
N LEU A 24 1.17 0.77 5.80
CA LEU A 24 1.74 1.38 4.61
C LEU A 24 3.24 1.08 4.57
N GLU A 25 3.67 0.38 3.52
CA GLU A 25 5.04 -0.11 3.35
C GLU A 25 5.50 0.06 1.89
N ASP A 26 6.82 0.03 1.68
CA ASP A 26 7.40 0.07 0.33
C ASP A 26 7.34 -1.35 -0.24
N ALA A 27 6.43 -1.56 -1.17
CA ALA A 27 6.20 -2.86 -1.74
C ALA A 27 7.26 -3.22 -2.79
N PHE A 28 7.54 -4.52 -2.93
CA PHE A 28 8.55 -5.00 -3.88
C PHE A 28 8.23 -4.63 -5.34
N TRP A 29 6.95 -4.38 -5.64
CA TRP A 29 6.47 -3.93 -6.94
C TRP A 29 6.58 -2.43 -7.19
N GLY A 30 7.26 -1.68 -6.32
CA GLY A 30 7.65 -0.30 -6.58
C GLY A 30 6.66 0.75 -6.13
N ASP A 31 5.64 0.38 -5.36
CA ASP A 31 4.68 1.32 -4.78
C ASP A 31 4.85 1.46 -3.26
N ARG A 32 4.56 2.66 -2.76
CA ARG A 32 4.19 2.88 -1.36
C ARG A 32 2.76 2.40 -1.20
N TYR A 33 2.53 1.27 -0.54
CA TYR A 33 1.23 0.58 -0.57
C TYR A 33 0.76 0.15 0.81
N GLY A 34 -0.56 0.23 1.05
CA GLY A 34 -1.19 -0.31 2.25
C GLY A 34 -2.71 -0.42 2.12
N LYS A 35 -3.36 -0.95 3.15
CA LYS A 35 -4.82 -1.14 3.17
C LYS A 35 -5.43 -0.65 4.48
N VAL A 36 -6.60 -0.03 4.35
CA VAL A 36 -7.44 0.36 5.48
C VAL A 36 -8.86 -0.17 5.30
N GLU A 37 -9.55 -0.39 6.41
CA GLU A 37 -11.00 -0.64 6.46
C GLU A 37 -11.66 0.57 7.11
N ASP A 38 -12.62 1.20 6.44
CA ASP A 38 -13.35 2.35 6.98
C ASP A 38 -14.40 1.92 8.02
N PRO A 39 -14.96 2.86 8.82
CA PRO A 39 -15.98 2.55 9.82
C PRO A 39 -17.27 1.93 9.28
N PHE A 40 -17.50 1.99 7.96
CA PHE A 40 -18.66 1.40 7.30
C PHE A 40 -18.36 -0.02 6.77
N GLY A 41 -17.13 -0.51 6.95
CA GLY A 41 -16.68 -1.84 6.54
C GLY A 41 -16.12 -1.90 5.12
N HIS A 42 -15.92 -0.78 4.42
CA HIS A 42 -15.29 -0.82 3.10
C HIS A 42 -13.77 -0.90 3.23
N GLN A 43 -13.18 -1.75 2.39
CA GLN A 43 -11.73 -1.89 2.31
C GLN A 43 -11.17 -1.08 1.17
N TRP A 44 -10.14 -0.30 1.48
CA TRP A 44 -9.47 0.59 0.55
C TRP A 44 -8.00 0.23 0.49
N SER A 45 -7.50 -0.06 -0.71
CA SER A 45 -6.06 -0.11 -0.98
C SER A 45 -5.59 1.28 -1.37
N ILE A 46 -4.51 1.77 -0.78
CA ILE A 46 -3.93 3.09 -1.03
C ILE A 46 -2.52 2.88 -1.55
N ALA A 47 -2.19 3.56 -2.65
CA ALA A 47 -0.92 3.40 -3.34
C ALA A 47 -0.39 4.73 -3.86
N THR A 48 0.93 4.93 -3.79
CA THR A 48 1.66 5.94 -4.55
C THR A 48 2.81 5.24 -5.26
N HIS A 49 2.96 5.50 -6.55
CA HIS A 49 4.08 4.95 -7.31
C HIS A 49 5.40 5.57 -6.87
N LEU A 50 6.38 4.74 -6.48
CA LEU A 50 7.72 5.19 -6.09
C LEU A 50 8.74 4.95 -7.20
N ARG A 51 8.69 3.79 -7.86
CA ARG A 51 9.67 3.40 -8.88
C ARG A 51 9.11 2.36 -9.85
N ASP A 52 9.63 2.40 -11.06
CA ASP A 52 9.50 1.28 -11.99
C ASP A 52 10.38 0.11 -11.54
N VAL A 53 9.85 -1.09 -11.72
CA VAL A 53 10.51 -2.36 -11.40
C VAL A 53 10.60 -3.20 -12.66
N THR A 54 11.75 -3.83 -12.88
CA THR A 54 11.92 -4.77 -13.98
C THR A 54 11.19 -6.09 -13.67
N PRO A 55 10.87 -6.90 -14.70
CA PRO A 55 10.29 -8.23 -14.48
C PRO A 55 11.16 -9.13 -13.58
N GLU A 56 12.49 -9.07 -13.72
CA GLU A 56 13.41 -9.88 -12.91
C GLU A 56 13.38 -9.48 -11.43
N GLU A 57 13.34 -8.17 -11.13
CA GLU A 57 13.20 -7.67 -9.75
C GLU A 57 11.85 -8.03 -9.15
N MET A 58 10.78 -8.02 -9.96
CA MET A 58 9.45 -8.46 -9.56
C MET A 58 9.41 -9.95 -9.20
N GLU A 59 9.99 -10.80 -10.03
CA GLU A 59 10.08 -12.24 -9.78
C GLU A 59 10.85 -12.53 -8.49
N LYS A 60 11.98 -11.83 -8.29
CA LYS A 60 12.78 -11.97 -7.08
C LYS A 60 12.01 -11.51 -5.83
N GLY A 61 11.39 -10.34 -5.87
CA GLY A 61 10.61 -9.81 -4.75
C GLY A 61 9.40 -10.69 -4.39
N MET A 62 8.75 -11.28 -5.40
CA MET A 62 7.66 -12.23 -5.17
C MET A 62 8.15 -13.52 -4.52
N ALA A 63 9.30 -14.05 -4.95
CA ALA A 63 9.90 -15.25 -4.36
C ALA A 63 10.27 -15.04 -2.88
N GLU A 64 10.82 -13.87 -2.54
CA GLU A 64 11.18 -13.51 -1.15
C GLU A 64 9.95 -13.34 -0.23
N MET A 65 8.80 -12.91 -0.78
CA MET A 65 7.56 -12.77 0.00
C MET A 65 6.85 -14.12 0.24
N CYS A 66 6.98 -15.07 -0.68
CA CYS A 66 6.31 -16.38 -0.62
C CYS A 66 7.12 -17.47 0.12
N SER A 67 8.37 -17.19 0.49
CA SER A 67 9.25 -18.10 1.22
C SER A 67 9.07 -18.01 2.73
#